data_AF-M7DHG1-F1
#
_entry.id   AF-M7DHG1-F1
#
_cell.length_a   1.000
_cell.length_b   1.000
_cell.length_c   1.000
_cell.angle_alpha   90.00
_cell.angle_beta   90.00
_cell.angle_gamma   90.00
#
_symmetry.space_group_name_H-M   'P 1'
#
loop_
_entity.id
_entity.type
_entity.pdbx_description
1 polymer ?
#
loop_
_entity_poly.entity_id
_entity_poly.type
_entity_poly.pdbx_seq_one_letter_code
_entity_poly.pdbx_strand_id
1 'polypeptide(L)'
;MARKYTEYERKIADASKAWRHYEWICSDEYAQREEDRHVVIAGKNYTGRPPVPLETQKRRAKDRYQDALAELRDYESKKHKKRMPEDEVKAFVDAQQKGKGRPAGGRAIALQKYIRRIERQIDDTIDAPESDFQQRSGLGRPPMSRAMKVKHYENLIAKAKSELLDLYSEMTEKERLWHELHDLKTDRRQLKMALRNPEHSQSKGVIRKYDDADQISTELDKVNAEITKKEVRMSMLEAGIDAKDDKKESEHDELQELEIYQERLRRMIKLKKEAQELEEQARQLGIDPDSLKS
;
A
#
# COMPACT_ATOMS: atom_id res chain seq x y z
N MET A 1 22.48 -8.19 1.18
CA MET A 1 22.38 -9.62 0.77
C MET A 1 21.43 -10.34 1.71
N ALA A 2 20.46 -11.10 1.19
CA ALA A 2 19.53 -11.86 2.04
C ALA A 2 20.30 -12.97 2.79
N ARG A 3 20.27 -12.97 4.13
CA ARG A 3 20.82 -14.07 4.93
C ARG A 3 20.10 -15.36 4.53
N LYS A 4 20.82 -16.30 3.93
CA LYS A 4 20.30 -17.63 3.65
C LYS A 4 20.23 -18.39 4.98
N TYR A 5 19.07 -19.00 5.27
CA TYR A 5 18.92 -19.87 6.43
C TYR A 5 19.95 -21.00 6.40
N THR A 6 20.56 -21.25 7.57
CA THR A 6 21.30 -22.47 7.84
C THR A 6 20.38 -23.70 7.73
N GLU A 7 20.95 -24.89 7.52
CA GLU A 7 20.15 -26.12 7.41
C GLU A 7 19.26 -26.36 8.63
N TYR A 8 19.76 -26.01 9.83
CA TYR A 8 19.00 -26.09 11.07
C TYR A 8 17.84 -25.09 11.10
N GLU A 9 18.09 -23.83 10.75
CA GLU A 9 17.04 -22.80 10.66
C GLU A 9 15.99 -23.13 9.60
N ARG A 10 16.36 -23.84 8.52
CA ARG A 10 15.38 -24.33 7.53
C ARG A 10 14.43 -25.33 8.15
N LYS A 11 14.95 -26.33 8.89
CA LYS A 11 14.11 -27.31 9.57
C LYS A 11 13.20 -26.67 10.62
N ILE A 12 13.69 -25.67 11.36
CA ILE A 12 12.85 -24.89 12.28
C ILE A 12 11.78 -24.10 11.51
N ALA A 13 12.15 -23.44 10.41
CA ALA A 13 11.23 -22.66 9.59
C ALA A 13 10.14 -23.55 8.95
N ASP A 14 10.48 -24.76 8.52
CA ASP A 14 9.53 -25.69 7.90
C ASP A 14 8.51 -26.21 8.94
N ALA A 15 8.96 -26.58 10.15
CA ALA A 15 8.07 -26.93 11.26
C ALA A 15 7.18 -25.75 11.70
N SER A 16 7.74 -24.54 11.78
CA SER A 16 7.00 -23.30 12.09
C SER A 16 5.93 -22.98 11.04
N LYS A 17 6.25 -23.09 9.75
CA LYS A 17 5.28 -22.89 8.65
C LYS A 17 4.17 -23.94 8.68
N ALA A 18 4.52 -25.20 8.93
CA ALA A 18 3.53 -26.28 9.02
C ALA A 18 2.56 -26.05 10.18
N TRP A 19 3.07 -25.57 11.33
CA TRP A 19 2.23 -25.15 12.45
C TRP A 19 1.27 -24.02 12.06
N ARG A 20 1.79 -22.91 11.49
CA ARG A 20 0.96 -21.77 11.08
C ARG A 20 -0.14 -22.16 10.09
N HIS A 21 0.19 -23.06 9.17
CA HIS A 21 -0.79 -23.58 8.22
C HIS A 21 -1.87 -24.42 8.92
N TYR A 22 -1.50 -25.25 9.90
CA TYR A 22 -2.45 -25.98 10.73
C TYR A 22 -3.34 -25.04 11.55
N GLU A 23 -2.75 -24.05 12.22
CA GLU A 23 -3.47 -23.04 13.01
C GLU A 23 -4.47 -22.25 12.15
N TRP A 24 -4.05 -21.81 10.96
CA TRP A 24 -4.94 -21.16 10.02
C TRP A 24 -6.08 -22.07 9.54
N ILE A 25 -5.82 -23.37 9.28
CA ILE A 25 -6.90 -24.31 8.89
C ILE A 25 -7.90 -24.53 10.03
N CYS A 26 -7.45 -24.36 11.27
CA CYS A 26 -8.29 -24.48 12.45
C CYS A 26 -9.03 -23.18 12.81
N SER A 27 -8.81 -22.08 12.08
CA SER A 27 -9.46 -20.80 12.38
C SER A 27 -10.89 -20.72 11.83
N ASP A 28 -11.71 -19.93 12.51
CA ASP A 28 -13.11 -19.67 12.09
C ASP A 28 -13.17 -18.95 10.74
N GLU A 29 -12.20 -18.07 10.46
CA GLU A 29 -12.08 -17.40 9.16
C GLU A 29 -11.91 -18.40 8.01
N TYR A 30 -11.14 -19.47 8.25
CA TYR A 30 -10.96 -20.50 7.24
C TYR A 30 -12.19 -21.37 7.06
N ALA A 31 -12.87 -21.71 8.16
CA ALA A 31 -14.13 -22.44 8.11
C ALA A 31 -15.16 -21.67 7.27
N GLN A 32 -15.34 -20.38 7.54
CA GLN A 32 -16.24 -19.52 6.77
C GLN A 32 -15.85 -19.47 5.28
N ARG A 33 -14.56 -19.34 4.98
CA ARG A 33 -14.05 -19.31 3.60
C ARG A 33 -14.34 -20.60 2.83
N GLU A 34 -14.22 -21.76 3.47
CA GLU A 34 -14.57 -23.02 2.83
C GLU A 34 -16.08 -23.18 2.69
N GLU A 35 -16.90 -22.77 3.67
CA GLU A 35 -18.36 -22.73 3.55
C GLU A 35 -18.82 -21.88 2.36
N ASP A 36 -18.30 -20.67 2.21
CA ASP A 36 -18.58 -19.79 1.07
C ASP A 36 -18.24 -20.48 -0.25
N ARG A 37 -17.10 -21.19 -0.28
CA ARG A 37 -16.66 -21.97 -1.44
C ARG A 37 -17.61 -23.12 -1.73
N HIS A 38 -18.10 -23.82 -0.71
CA HIS A 38 -19.09 -24.88 -0.84
C HIS A 38 -20.44 -24.36 -1.40
N VAL A 39 -20.88 -23.17 -0.98
CA VAL A 39 -22.10 -22.50 -1.51
C VAL A 39 -21.97 -22.21 -3.00
N VAL A 40 -20.83 -21.67 -3.44
CA VAL A 40 -20.56 -21.40 -4.87
C VAL A 40 -20.57 -22.69 -5.69
N ILE A 41 -20.07 -23.79 -5.12
CA ILE A 41 -20.01 -25.11 -5.78
C ILE A 41 -21.41 -25.74 -5.88
N ALA A 42 -22.25 -25.58 -4.86
CA ALA A 42 -23.64 -26.03 -4.85
C ALA A 42 -24.52 -25.30 -5.89
N GLY A 43 -24.11 -24.11 -6.35
CA GLY A 43 -24.79 -23.27 -7.36
C GLY A 43 -24.83 -23.81 -8.80
N LYS A 44 -24.75 -25.13 -9.03
CA LYS A 44 -24.92 -25.87 -10.30
C LYS A 44 -23.88 -25.68 -11.42
N ASN A 45 -22.85 -24.84 -11.28
CA ASN A 45 -21.86 -24.57 -12.35
C ASN A 45 -20.41 -25.02 -12.05
N TYR A 46 -20.19 -25.83 -11.02
CA TYR A 46 -18.84 -26.31 -10.69
C TYR A 46 -18.53 -27.66 -11.32
N THR A 47 -17.63 -27.67 -12.31
CA THR A 47 -17.16 -28.88 -13.02
C THR A 47 -15.89 -29.49 -12.42
N GLY A 48 -15.46 -29.02 -11.23
CA GLY A 48 -14.22 -29.44 -10.58
C GLY A 48 -14.37 -30.62 -9.62
N ARG A 49 -13.24 -31.06 -9.05
CA ARG A 49 -13.25 -32.08 -7.98
C ARG A 49 -13.93 -31.51 -6.73
N PRO A 50 -14.77 -32.30 -6.04
CA PRO A 50 -15.43 -31.84 -4.83
C PRO A 50 -14.38 -31.39 -3.80
N PRO A 51 -14.66 -30.29 -3.07
CA PRO A 51 -13.80 -29.80 -2.01
C PRO A 51 -13.61 -30.87 -0.93
N VAL A 52 -12.40 -30.93 -0.38
CA VAL A 52 -12.05 -31.90 0.67
C VAL A 52 -12.74 -31.48 1.97
N PRO A 53 -13.38 -32.39 2.73
CA PRO A 53 -14.02 -32.02 3.99
C PRO A 53 -13.04 -31.36 4.97
N LEU A 54 -13.47 -30.31 5.67
CA LEU A 54 -12.64 -29.51 6.56
C LEU A 54 -11.86 -30.36 7.58
N GLU A 55 -12.51 -31.38 8.16
CA GLU A 55 -11.86 -32.32 9.09
C GLU A 55 -10.69 -33.09 8.47
N THR A 56 -10.81 -33.46 7.19
CA THR A 56 -9.71 -34.10 6.46
C THR A 56 -8.57 -33.12 6.20
N GLN A 57 -8.89 -31.83 5.98
CA GLN A 57 -7.89 -30.78 5.81
C GLN A 57 -7.13 -30.52 7.12
N LYS A 58 -7.86 -30.40 8.25
CA LYS A 58 -7.29 -30.29 9.60
C LYS A 58 -6.36 -31.45 9.92
N ARG A 59 -6.79 -32.69 9.67
CA ARG A 59 -5.96 -33.89 9.89
C ARG A 59 -4.67 -33.84 9.07
N ARG A 60 -4.76 -33.61 7.75
CA ARG A 60 -3.59 -33.53 6.87
C ARG A 60 -2.61 -32.42 7.29
N ALA A 61 -3.12 -31.30 7.78
CA ALA A 61 -2.29 -30.20 8.25
C ALA A 61 -1.59 -30.53 9.58
N LYS A 62 -2.28 -31.22 10.49
CA LYS A 62 -1.71 -31.74 11.73
C LYS A 62 -0.61 -32.77 11.45
N ASP A 63 -0.87 -33.73 10.56
CA ASP A 63 0.09 -34.77 10.17
C ASP A 63 1.37 -34.12 9.60
N ARG A 64 1.22 -33.16 8.69
CA ARG A 64 2.37 -32.39 8.15
C ARG A 64 3.18 -31.65 9.21
N TYR A 65 2.51 -31.08 10.22
CA TYR A 65 3.20 -30.43 11.33
C TYR A 65 3.97 -31.44 12.17
N GLN A 66 3.36 -32.60 12.48
CA GLN A 66 4.00 -33.67 13.22
C GLN A 66 5.22 -34.24 12.49
N ASP A 67 5.10 -34.48 11.18
CA ASP A 67 6.20 -34.95 10.33
C ASP A 67 7.36 -33.93 10.32
N ALA A 68 7.07 -32.65 10.09
CA ALA A 68 8.08 -31.60 10.08
C ALA A 68 8.76 -31.43 11.46
N LEU A 69 8.00 -31.59 12.55
CA LEU A 69 8.54 -31.55 13.90
C LEU A 69 9.44 -32.77 14.17
N ALA A 70 9.03 -33.97 13.74
CA ALA A 70 9.83 -35.18 13.86
C ALA A 70 11.15 -35.05 13.09
N GLU A 71 11.12 -34.54 11.86
CA GLU A 71 12.34 -34.26 11.09
C GLU A 71 13.29 -33.28 11.80
N LEU A 72 12.75 -32.24 12.45
CA LEU A 72 13.56 -31.32 13.25
C LEU A 72 14.20 -32.03 14.44
N ARG A 73 13.44 -32.90 15.15
CA ARG A 73 13.96 -33.65 16.31
C ARG A 73 15.04 -34.66 15.90
N ASP A 74 14.86 -35.32 14.77
CA ASP A 74 15.87 -36.23 14.21
C ASP A 74 17.15 -35.48 13.85
N TYR A 75 17.02 -34.29 13.28
CA TYR A 75 18.16 -33.44 12.96
C TYR A 75 18.88 -32.95 14.23
N GLU A 76 18.15 -32.50 15.25
CA GLU A 76 18.70 -32.09 16.54
C GLU A 76 19.49 -33.23 17.19
N SER A 77 18.94 -34.44 17.16
CA SER A 77 19.56 -35.65 17.72
C SER A 77 20.82 -36.04 16.97
N LYS A 78 20.77 -36.10 15.63
CA LYS A 78 21.92 -36.47 14.77
C LYS A 78 23.08 -35.47 14.83
N LYS A 79 22.80 -34.20 15.10
CA LYS A 79 23.80 -33.12 15.18
C LYS A 79 24.16 -32.74 16.62
N HIS A 80 23.69 -33.50 17.61
CA HIS A 80 23.88 -33.25 19.04
C HIS A 80 23.53 -31.80 19.46
N LYS A 81 22.48 -31.24 18.86
CA LYS A 81 21.96 -29.92 19.21
C LYS A 81 20.96 -30.02 20.35
N LYS A 82 20.87 -28.96 21.16
CA LYS A 82 19.84 -28.86 22.18
C LYS A 82 18.47 -28.79 21.52
N ARG A 83 17.54 -29.62 22.03
CA ARG A 83 16.13 -29.62 21.62
C ARG A 83 15.53 -28.24 21.80
N MET A 84 15.07 -27.61 20.72
CA MET A 84 14.38 -26.32 20.79
C MET A 84 12.97 -26.49 21.38
N PRO A 85 12.53 -25.65 22.33
CA PRO A 85 11.16 -25.67 22.82
C PRO A 85 10.15 -25.50 21.68
N GLU A 86 9.01 -26.19 21.75
CA GLU A 86 8.01 -26.14 20.68
C GLU A 86 7.43 -24.73 20.47
N ASP A 87 7.29 -23.96 21.54
CA ASP A 87 6.79 -22.58 21.47
C ASP A 87 7.75 -21.66 20.67
N GLU A 88 9.06 -21.88 20.80
CA GLU A 88 10.07 -21.17 20.00
C GLU A 88 10.03 -21.60 18.53
N VAL A 89 9.82 -22.89 18.26
CA VAL A 89 9.64 -23.39 16.88
C VAL A 89 8.40 -22.76 16.25
N LYS A 90 7.27 -22.70 16.97
CA LYS A 90 6.04 -22.07 16.47
C LYS A 90 6.26 -20.59 16.15
N ALA A 91 6.90 -19.84 17.04
CA ALA A 91 7.13 -18.40 16.89
C ALA A 91 8.25 -18.01 15.89
N PHE A 92 9.08 -18.96 15.44
CA PHE A 92 10.29 -18.67 14.66
C PHE A 92 10.05 -17.84 13.40
N VAL A 93 9.07 -18.22 12.56
CA VAL A 93 8.79 -17.50 11.30
C VAL A 93 8.18 -16.13 11.58
N ASP A 94 7.35 -15.98 12.59
CA ASP A 94 6.76 -14.68 12.96
C ASP A 94 7.81 -13.72 13.48
N ALA A 95 8.73 -14.20 14.31
CA ALA A 95 9.88 -13.41 14.76
C ALA A 95 10.79 -12.99 13.60
N GLN A 96 10.94 -13.83 12.58
CA GLN A 96 11.71 -13.51 11.37
C GLN A 96 10.97 -12.60 10.39
N GLN A 97 9.63 -12.59 10.42
CA GLN A 97 8.75 -11.79 9.57
C GLN A 97 8.33 -10.45 10.20
N LYS A 98 8.38 -10.29 11.52
CA LYS A 98 8.25 -8.99 12.20
C LYS A 98 9.32 -8.05 11.64
N GLY A 99 8.89 -7.13 10.77
CA GLY A 99 9.77 -6.18 10.05
C GLY A 99 10.21 -6.62 8.65
N LYS A 100 9.92 -7.86 8.20
CA LYS A 100 10.13 -8.31 6.82
C LYS A 100 8.80 -8.39 6.06
N GLY A 101 8.35 -7.21 5.64
CA GLY A 101 7.40 -6.98 4.55
C GLY A 101 7.89 -5.80 3.72
N ARG A 102 7.16 -5.37 2.69
CA ARG A 102 7.35 -3.99 2.24
C ARG A 102 7.01 -3.11 3.46
N PRO A 103 7.83 -2.10 3.82
CA PRO A 103 7.40 -1.11 4.80
C PRO A 103 6.02 -0.60 4.38
N ALA A 104 5.15 -0.24 5.33
CA ALA A 104 3.75 0.14 5.05
C ALA A 104 3.64 1.10 3.85
N GLY A 105 4.62 2.00 3.70
CA GLY A 105 4.69 2.89 2.54
C GLY A 105 4.90 2.24 1.17
N GLY A 106 5.52 1.06 1.09
CA GLY A 106 5.65 0.28 -0.13
C GLY A 106 4.34 -0.41 -0.56
N ARG A 107 3.38 -0.62 0.36
CA ARG A 107 2.04 -1.14 0.06
C ARG A 107 1.12 -0.03 -0.44
N ALA A 108 1.12 1.13 0.21
CA ALA A 108 0.38 2.32 -0.25
C ALA A 108 0.79 2.70 -1.68
N ILE A 109 2.09 2.80 -1.98
CA ILE A 109 2.57 3.07 -3.36
C ILE A 109 2.12 1.98 -4.34
N ALA A 110 2.09 0.71 -3.91
CA ALA A 110 1.66 -0.39 -4.77
C ALA A 110 0.16 -0.29 -5.08
N LEU A 111 -0.67 0.06 -4.10
CA LEU A 111 -2.10 0.29 -4.26
C LEU A 111 -2.38 1.51 -5.15
N GLN A 112 -1.69 2.63 -4.96
CA GLN A 112 -1.77 3.80 -5.85
C GLN A 112 -1.44 3.42 -7.31
N LYS A 113 -0.35 2.67 -7.53
CA LYS A 113 0.02 2.17 -8.86
C LYS A 113 -1.00 1.18 -9.42
N TYR A 114 -1.59 0.35 -8.56
CA TYR A 114 -2.64 -0.59 -8.94
C TYR A 114 -3.88 0.17 -9.42
N ILE A 115 -4.36 1.16 -8.65
CA ILE A 115 -5.50 2.01 -9.00
C ILE A 115 -5.30 2.64 -10.38
N ARG A 116 -4.18 3.37 -10.59
CA ARG A 116 -3.85 3.98 -11.89
C ARG A 116 -3.78 3.00 -13.06
N ARG A 117 -3.41 1.75 -12.78
CA ARG A 117 -3.37 0.70 -13.81
C ARG A 117 -4.77 0.23 -14.16
N ILE A 118 -5.64 0.04 -13.17
CA ILE A 118 -7.02 -0.37 -13.40
C ILE A 118 -7.82 0.77 -14.06
N GLU A 119 -7.58 2.03 -13.69
CA GLU A 119 -8.17 3.20 -14.37
C GLU A 119 -7.83 3.21 -15.86
N ARG A 120 -6.54 3.02 -16.22
CA ARG A 120 -6.16 2.86 -17.63
C ARG A 120 -6.84 1.67 -18.31
N GLN A 121 -7.05 0.56 -17.59
CA GLN A 121 -7.78 -0.59 -18.15
C GLN A 121 -9.27 -0.27 -18.38
N ILE A 122 -9.87 0.63 -17.61
CA ILE A 122 -11.21 1.14 -17.87
C ILE A 122 -11.20 1.94 -19.17
N ASP A 123 -10.28 2.90 -19.31
CA ASP A 123 -10.16 3.71 -20.53
C ASP A 123 -9.94 2.82 -21.77
N ASP A 124 -8.99 1.90 -21.70
CA ASP A 124 -8.70 0.94 -22.77
C ASP A 124 -9.93 0.07 -23.11
N THR A 125 -10.75 -0.28 -22.10
CA THR A 125 -11.97 -1.08 -22.28
C THR A 125 -13.11 -0.28 -22.90
N ILE A 126 -13.17 1.02 -22.63
CA ILE A 126 -14.15 1.94 -23.22
C ILE A 126 -13.83 2.13 -24.71
N ASP A 127 -12.55 2.28 -25.07
CA ASP A 127 -12.12 2.48 -26.46
C ASP A 127 -12.15 1.21 -27.31
N ALA A 128 -12.04 0.04 -26.68
CA ALA A 128 -11.95 -1.22 -27.40
C ALA A 128 -13.20 -1.44 -28.28
N PRO A 129 -13.03 -1.93 -29.52
CA PRO A 129 -14.13 -2.12 -30.44
C PRO A 129 -15.15 -3.13 -29.89
N GLU A 130 -16.43 -2.94 -30.23
CA GLU A 130 -17.53 -3.80 -29.73
C GLU A 130 -17.31 -5.28 -30.06
N SER A 131 -16.59 -5.56 -31.15
CA SER A 131 -16.21 -6.92 -31.59
C SER A 131 -15.47 -7.72 -30.51
N ASP A 132 -14.73 -7.05 -29.63
CA ASP A 132 -13.95 -7.71 -28.58
C ASP A 132 -14.81 -8.24 -27.42
N PHE A 133 -16.05 -7.75 -27.32
CA PHE A 133 -17.01 -8.09 -26.27
C PHE A 133 -18.15 -9.00 -26.76
N GLN A 134 -18.18 -9.32 -28.05
CA GLN A 134 -19.18 -10.20 -28.62
C GLN A 134 -19.02 -11.63 -28.10
N GLN A 135 -20.15 -12.31 -27.85
CA GLN A 135 -20.14 -13.70 -27.43
C GLN A 135 -19.54 -14.58 -28.53
N ARG A 136 -18.42 -15.24 -28.23
CA ARG A 136 -17.80 -16.22 -29.11
C ARG A 136 -18.42 -17.59 -28.85
N SER A 137 -18.87 -18.27 -29.90
CA SER A 137 -19.31 -19.67 -29.81
C SER A 137 -18.07 -20.57 -29.69
N GLY A 138 -17.80 -21.07 -28.49
CA GLY A 138 -16.71 -22.02 -28.23
C GLY A 138 -16.75 -22.54 -26.80
N LEU A 139 -15.91 -23.55 -26.51
CA LEU A 139 -15.79 -24.20 -25.18
C LEU A 139 -15.16 -23.30 -24.08
N GLY A 140 -15.01 -22.00 -24.34
CA GLY A 140 -14.44 -21.03 -23.41
C GLY A 140 -15.48 -20.35 -22.53
N ARG A 141 -15.02 -19.68 -21.47
CA ARG A 141 -15.89 -18.79 -20.69
C ARG A 141 -16.35 -17.64 -21.59
N PRO A 142 -17.66 -17.33 -21.65
CA PRO A 142 -18.13 -16.22 -22.46
C PRO A 142 -17.47 -14.92 -21.99
N PRO A 143 -17.04 -14.05 -22.91
CA PRO A 143 -16.48 -12.75 -22.55
C PRO A 143 -17.53 -11.94 -21.81
N MET A 144 -17.11 -11.20 -20.77
CA MET A 144 -17.98 -10.25 -20.09
C MET A 144 -18.33 -9.11 -21.04
N SER A 145 -19.57 -8.61 -20.98
CA SER A 145 -19.96 -7.39 -21.70
C SER A 145 -19.10 -6.21 -21.25
N ARG A 146 -18.94 -5.20 -22.11
CA ARG A 146 -18.15 -3.99 -21.79
C ARG A 146 -18.60 -3.38 -20.47
N ALA A 147 -19.91 -3.16 -20.29
CA ALA A 147 -20.47 -2.60 -19.07
C ALA A 147 -20.16 -3.43 -17.81
N MET A 148 -20.26 -4.76 -17.90
CA MET A 148 -19.90 -5.64 -16.77
C MET A 148 -18.41 -5.59 -16.45
N LYS A 149 -17.56 -5.49 -17.47
CA LYS A 149 -16.10 -5.43 -17.31
C LYS A 149 -15.65 -4.10 -16.69
N VAL A 150 -16.23 -2.98 -17.12
CA VAL A 150 -16.03 -1.66 -16.50
C VAL A 150 -16.45 -1.68 -15.04
N LYS A 151 -17.67 -2.16 -14.73
CA LYS A 151 -18.16 -2.28 -13.36
C LYS A 151 -17.28 -3.18 -12.48
N HIS A 152 -16.72 -4.24 -13.06
CA HIS A 152 -15.75 -5.08 -12.36
C HIS A 152 -14.48 -4.31 -11.98
N TYR A 153 -13.94 -3.52 -12.91
CA TYR A 153 -12.77 -2.67 -12.64
C TYR A 153 -13.06 -1.57 -11.62
N GLU A 154 -14.22 -0.92 -11.69
CA GLU A 154 -14.66 0.06 -10.69
C GLU A 154 -14.71 -0.55 -9.28
N ASN A 155 -15.24 -1.77 -9.14
CA ASN A 155 -15.25 -2.47 -7.86
C ASN A 155 -13.84 -2.80 -7.35
N LEU A 156 -12.89 -3.10 -8.24
CA LEU A 156 -11.49 -3.32 -7.85
C LEU A 156 -10.82 -2.03 -7.38
N ILE A 157 -11.10 -0.91 -8.05
CA ILE A 157 -10.65 0.43 -7.62
C ILE A 157 -11.23 0.77 -6.25
N ALA A 158 -12.53 0.56 -6.04
CA ALA A 158 -13.19 0.85 -4.77
C ALA A 158 -12.55 0.07 -3.61
N LYS A 159 -12.28 -1.23 -3.78
CA LYS A 159 -11.58 -2.06 -2.79
C LYS A 159 -10.15 -1.59 -2.53
N ALA A 160 -9.42 -1.22 -3.58
CA ALA A 160 -8.05 -0.71 -3.42
C ALA A 160 -8.03 0.65 -2.71
N LYS A 161 -9.04 1.51 -2.96
CA LYS A 161 -9.21 2.81 -2.27
C LYS A 161 -9.56 2.61 -0.80
N SER A 162 -10.45 1.69 -0.46
CA SER A 162 -10.77 1.40 0.95
C SER A 162 -9.54 0.88 1.70
N GLU A 163 -8.79 -0.06 1.09
CA GLU A 163 -7.54 -0.56 1.68
C GLU A 163 -6.48 0.54 1.85
N LEU A 164 -6.41 1.49 0.91
CA LEU A 164 -5.51 2.64 1.01
C LEU A 164 -5.89 3.56 2.17
N LEU A 165 -7.18 3.80 2.39
CA LEU A 165 -7.68 4.61 3.50
C LEU A 165 -7.37 3.95 4.85
N ASP A 166 -7.58 2.64 4.96
CA ASP A 166 -7.25 1.89 6.17
C ASP A 166 -5.74 2.02 6.47
N LEU A 167 -4.88 1.86 5.47
CA LEU A 167 -3.43 2.06 5.62
C LEU A 167 -3.07 3.49 6.03
N TYR A 168 -3.73 4.51 5.48
CA TYR A 168 -3.50 5.90 5.86
C TYR A 168 -3.96 6.22 7.27
N SER A 169 -4.95 5.50 7.80
CA SER A 169 -5.38 5.67 9.19
C SER A 169 -4.36 5.16 10.21
N GLU A 170 -3.54 4.18 9.81
CA GLU A 170 -2.46 3.61 10.63
C GLU A 170 -1.14 4.37 10.51
N MET A 171 -0.98 5.22 9.48
CA MET A 171 0.26 5.96 9.20
C MET A 171 0.37 7.24 10.00
N THR A 172 1.61 7.65 10.28
CA THR A 172 1.86 9.00 10.81
C THR A 172 1.51 10.06 9.76
N GLU A 173 1.13 11.26 10.21
CA GLU A 173 0.80 12.38 9.30
C GLU A 173 1.94 12.67 8.31
N LYS A 174 3.20 12.59 8.79
CA LYS A 174 4.39 12.77 7.96
C LYS A 174 4.49 11.73 6.85
N GLU A 175 4.28 10.45 7.17
CA GLU A 175 4.31 9.38 6.17
C GLU A 175 3.17 9.51 5.17
N ARG A 176 1.96 9.81 5.64
CA ARG A 176 0.79 10.05 4.78
C ARG A 176 1.06 11.18 3.79
N LEU A 177 1.54 12.34 4.27
CA LEU A 177 1.90 13.48 3.41
C LEU A 177 2.98 13.11 2.40
N TRP A 178 3.94 12.26 2.78
CA TRP A 178 4.96 11.77 1.86
C TRP A 178 4.38 10.92 0.73
N HIS A 179 3.43 10.04 1.03
CA HIS A 179 2.72 9.26 0.02
C HIS A 179 1.87 10.11 -0.93
N GLU A 180 1.16 11.10 -0.38
CA GLU A 180 0.38 12.05 -1.19
C GLU A 180 1.28 12.89 -2.10
N LEU A 181 2.40 13.41 -1.58
CA LEU A 181 3.39 14.15 -2.39
C LEU A 181 4.00 13.30 -3.49
N HIS A 182 4.33 12.03 -3.18
CA HIS A 182 4.84 11.11 -4.18
C HIS A 182 3.83 10.90 -5.32
N ASP A 183 2.55 10.82 -4.99
CA ASP A 183 1.46 10.66 -5.95
C ASP A 183 1.30 11.91 -6.83
N LEU A 184 1.16 13.08 -6.22
CA LEU A 184 1.05 14.36 -6.93
C LEU A 184 2.26 14.64 -7.82
N LYS A 185 3.47 14.30 -7.38
CA LYS A 185 4.69 14.44 -8.21
C LYS A 185 4.67 13.52 -9.43
N THR A 186 3.99 12.38 -9.34
CA THR A 186 3.79 11.47 -10.47
C THR A 186 2.78 12.07 -11.45
N ASP A 187 1.67 12.62 -10.96
CA ASP A 187 0.65 13.27 -11.80
C ASP A 187 1.22 14.51 -12.50
N ARG A 188 1.96 15.35 -11.77
CA ARG A 188 2.72 16.47 -12.35
C ARG A 188 3.61 16.04 -13.51
N ARG A 189 4.29 14.89 -13.39
CA ARG A 189 5.15 14.36 -14.45
C ARG A 189 4.34 13.94 -15.67
N GLN A 190 3.18 13.32 -15.46
CA GLN A 190 2.28 12.89 -16.54
C GLN A 190 1.68 14.09 -17.28
N LEU A 191 1.20 15.11 -16.55
CA LEU A 191 0.68 16.36 -17.12
C LEU A 191 1.76 17.09 -17.93
N LYS A 192 2.98 17.25 -17.39
CA LYS A 192 4.11 17.84 -18.12
C LYS A 192 4.49 17.05 -19.38
N MET A 193 4.43 15.72 -19.31
CA MET A 193 4.71 14.87 -20.47
C MET A 193 3.63 15.03 -21.55
N ALA A 194 2.36 15.15 -21.17
CA ALA A 194 1.26 15.38 -22.09
C ALA A 194 1.41 16.73 -22.82
N LEU A 195 1.80 17.80 -22.12
CA LEU A 195 2.07 19.10 -22.75
C LEU A 195 3.31 19.08 -23.66
N ARG A 196 4.39 18.41 -23.23
CA ARG A 196 5.67 18.42 -23.96
C ARG A 196 5.68 17.48 -25.16
N ASN A 197 5.02 16.32 -25.05
CA ASN A 197 4.99 15.28 -26.06
C ASN A 197 3.60 14.62 -26.10
N PRO A 198 2.64 15.26 -26.80
CA PRO A 198 1.26 14.79 -26.83
C PRO A 198 1.10 13.46 -27.58
N GLU A 199 1.97 13.18 -28.55
CA GLU A 199 1.94 11.95 -29.35
C GLU A 199 2.42 10.69 -28.59
N HIS A 200 3.02 10.87 -27.42
CA HIS A 200 3.53 9.75 -26.63
C HIS A 200 2.38 8.86 -26.13
N SER A 201 2.54 7.54 -26.17
CA SER A 201 1.50 6.58 -25.81
C SER A 201 0.96 6.76 -24.38
N GLN A 202 1.82 7.20 -23.46
CA GLN A 202 1.45 7.47 -22.07
C GLN A 202 0.76 8.84 -21.87
N SER A 203 0.81 9.74 -22.86
CA SER A 203 0.14 11.06 -22.83
C SER A 203 -1.32 10.97 -23.26
N LYS A 204 -1.67 9.97 -24.08
CA LYS A 204 -3.02 9.81 -24.65
C LYS A 204 -4.14 9.78 -23.60
N GLY A 205 -3.93 9.08 -22.49
CA GLY A 205 -4.91 9.03 -21.40
C GLY A 205 -5.12 10.39 -20.73
N VAL A 206 -4.05 11.16 -20.54
CA VAL A 206 -4.13 12.51 -19.95
C VAL A 206 -4.85 13.47 -20.90
N ILE A 207 -4.51 13.45 -22.18
CA ILE A 207 -5.12 14.33 -23.19
C ILE A 207 -6.62 14.08 -23.30
N ARG A 208 -7.06 12.82 -23.23
CA ARG A 208 -8.50 12.49 -23.22
C ARG A 208 -9.24 12.97 -22.00
N LYS A 209 -8.56 13.04 -20.85
CA LYS A 209 -9.20 13.44 -19.60
C LYS A 209 -9.44 14.95 -19.55
N TYR A 210 -8.57 15.74 -20.17
CA TYR A 210 -8.57 17.21 -20.07
C TYR A 210 -8.85 17.90 -21.41
N ASP A 211 -9.16 17.15 -22.47
CA ASP A 211 -9.53 17.58 -23.84
C ASP A 211 -8.51 18.46 -24.60
N ASP A 212 -7.94 19.48 -23.98
CA ASP A 212 -7.04 20.47 -24.58
C ASP A 212 -5.79 20.78 -23.70
N ALA A 213 -4.85 21.52 -24.27
CA ALA A 213 -3.61 21.88 -23.59
C ALA A 213 -3.80 22.90 -22.46
N ASP A 214 -4.81 23.76 -22.54
CA ASP A 214 -5.07 24.84 -21.59
C ASP A 214 -5.63 24.27 -20.27
N GLN A 215 -6.51 23.29 -20.35
CA GLN A 215 -7.02 22.52 -19.21
C GLN A 215 -5.91 21.68 -18.58
N ILE A 216 -5.06 21.03 -19.37
CA ILE A 216 -3.88 20.31 -18.85
C ILE A 216 -2.95 21.28 -18.09
N SER A 217 -2.73 22.50 -18.61
CA SER A 217 -1.92 23.52 -17.94
C SER A 217 -2.58 23.99 -16.64
N THR A 218 -3.88 24.24 -16.67
CA THR A 218 -4.65 24.65 -15.49
C THR A 218 -4.57 23.60 -14.39
N GLU A 219 -4.72 22.33 -14.74
CA GLU A 219 -4.58 21.23 -13.79
C GLU A 219 -3.14 21.09 -13.28
N LEU A 220 -2.14 21.28 -14.15
CA LEU A 220 -0.75 21.27 -13.75
C LEU A 220 -0.46 22.33 -12.69
N ASP A 221 -1.05 23.52 -12.80
CA ASP A 221 -0.92 24.60 -11.83
C ASP A 221 -1.59 24.25 -10.50
N LYS A 222 -2.78 23.66 -10.52
CA LYS A 222 -3.45 23.14 -9.30
C LYS A 222 -2.59 22.08 -8.60
N VAL A 223 -2.06 21.11 -9.34
CA VAL A 223 -1.18 20.06 -8.79
C VAL A 223 0.11 20.68 -8.22
N ASN A 224 0.68 21.70 -8.85
CA ASN A 224 1.86 22.41 -8.32
C ASN A 224 1.54 23.15 -7.02
N ALA A 225 0.37 23.80 -6.93
CA ALA A 225 -0.08 24.47 -5.72
C ALA A 225 -0.27 23.48 -4.55
N GLU A 226 -0.91 22.34 -4.80
CA GLU A 226 -1.06 21.27 -3.79
C GLU A 226 0.26 20.67 -3.34
N ILE A 227 1.19 20.39 -4.27
CA ILE A 227 2.54 19.93 -3.94
C ILE A 227 3.21 20.93 -2.99
N THR A 228 3.13 22.21 -3.31
CA THR A 228 3.78 23.25 -2.51
C THR A 228 3.14 23.35 -1.12
N LYS A 229 1.81 23.31 -1.02
CA LYS A 229 1.08 23.29 0.26
C LYS A 229 1.51 22.11 1.13
N LYS A 230 1.60 20.90 0.56
CA LYS A 230 2.01 19.69 1.29
C LYS A 230 3.51 19.66 1.63
N GLU A 231 4.39 20.20 0.78
CA GLU A 231 5.83 20.34 1.06
C GLU A 231 6.09 21.30 2.22
N VAL A 232 5.35 22.41 2.26
CA VAL A 232 5.41 23.34 3.39
C VAL A 232 4.89 22.68 4.67
N ARG A 233 3.73 22.02 4.62
CA ARG A 233 3.19 21.27 5.77
C ARG A 233 4.18 20.23 6.30
N MET A 234 4.81 19.48 5.41
CA MET A 234 5.84 18.50 5.78
C MET A 234 7.05 19.17 6.45
N SER A 235 7.51 20.30 5.92
CA SER A 235 8.59 21.08 6.52
C SER A 235 8.23 21.66 7.90
N MET A 236 6.96 22.03 8.11
CA MET A 236 6.46 22.46 9.42
C MET A 236 6.50 21.32 10.43
N LEU A 237 6.03 20.13 10.05
CA LEU A 237 6.08 18.93 10.90
C LEU A 237 7.52 18.56 11.24
N GLU A 238 8.45 18.67 10.29
CA GLU A 238 9.88 18.46 10.54
C GLU A 238 10.48 19.50 11.50
N ALA A 239 10.00 20.74 11.44
CA ALA A 239 10.35 21.78 12.39
C ALA A 239 9.58 21.68 13.71
N GLY A 240 8.71 20.68 13.90
CA GLY A 240 7.85 20.52 15.08
C GLY A 240 6.85 21.66 15.27
N ILE A 241 6.41 22.31 14.18
CA ILE A 241 5.37 23.34 14.20
C ILE A 241 4.05 22.65 13.90
N ASP A 242 3.21 22.53 14.92
CA ASP A 242 1.87 21.96 14.77
C ASP A 242 0.90 23.06 14.35
N ALA A 243 0.77 23.31 13.05
CA ALA A 243 -0.31 24.17 12.57
C ALA A 243 -1.63 23.38 12.66
N LYS A 244 -2.55 23.83 13.49
CA LYS A 244 -3.93 23.32 13.42
C LYS A 244 -4.50 23.75 12.09
N ASP A 245 -5.08 22.82 11.35
CA ASP A 245 -5.80 23.09 10.10
C ASP A 245 -7.01 23.97 10.42
N ASP A 246 -6.87 25.30 10.32
CA ASP A 246 -8.01 26.20 10.27
C ASP A 246 -8.70 25.99 8.92
N LYS A 247 -9.65 25.04 8.90
CA LYS A 247 -10.61 24.83 7.82
C LYS A 247 -11.44 26.09 7.61
N LYS A 248 -10.98 27.00 6.77
CA LYS A 248 -11.82 27.94 6.03
C LYS A 248 -11.33 27.98 4.60
N GLU A 249 -11.82 27.04 3.80
CA GLU A 249 -11.80 27.13 2.34
C GLU A 249 -12.75 28.26 1.95
N SER A 250 -12.19 29.30 1.33
CA SER A 250 -12.92 30.37 0.66
C SER A 250 -12.43 30.36 -0.78
N GLU A 251 -13.20 29.73 -1.66
CA GLU A 251 -12.97 29.70 -3.10
C GLU A 251 -13.19 31.11 -3.66
N HIS A 252 -12.15 31.95 -3.69
CA HIS A 252 -11.91 33.00 -4.70
C HIS A 252 -10.66 33.80 -4.28
N ASP A 253 -9.68 33.92 -5.19
CA ASP A 253 -8.31 34.49 -5.04
C ASP A 253 -7.22 33.62 -4.37
N GLU A 254 -7.32 32.29 -4.51
CA GLU A 254 -6.45 31.33 -3.81
C GLU A 254 -4.95 31.36 -4.16
N LEU A 255 -4.53 31.72 -5.38
CA LEU A 255 -3.12 31.57 -5.78
C LEU A 255 -2.18 32.61 -5.15
N GLN A 256 -2.59 33.88 -5.13
CA GLN A 256 -1.78 34.95 -4.52
C GLN A 256 -1.83 34.87 -3.00
N GLU A 257 -2.98 34.52 -2.41
CA GLU A 257 -3.10 34.30 -0.98
C GLU A 257 -2.30 33.08 -0.51
N LEU A 258 -2.27 31.99 -1.30
CA LEU A 258 -1.39 30.85 -1.05
C LEU A 258 0.08 31.24 -1.12
N GLU A 259 0.49 32.04 -2.11
CA GLU A 259 1.88 32.48 -2.26
C GLU A 259 2.33 33.33 -1.06
N ILE A 260 1.52 34.29 -0.63
CA ILE A 260 1.76 35.12 0.56
C ILE A 260 1.79 34.26 1.84
N TYR A 261 0.84 33.33 1.98
CA TYR A 261 0.80 32.41 3.11
C TYR A 261 2.05 31.52 3.17
N GLN A 262 2.52 31.04 2.01
CA GLN A 262 3.73 30.23 1.88
C GLN A 262 4.99 31.03 2.20
N GLU A 263 5.11 32.28 1.76
CA GLU A 263 6.23 33.15 2.13
C GLU A 263 6.28 33.37 3.64
N ARG A 264 5.12 33.63 4.26
CA ARG A 264 5.01 33.77 5.71
C ARG A 264 5.44 32.50 6.43
N LEU A 265 5.05 31.34 5.91
CA LEU A 265 5.42 30.04 6.46
C LEU A 265 6.91 29.73 6.33
N ARG A 266 7.50 29.94 5.16
CA ARG A 266 8.94 29.80 4.95
C ARG A 266 9.73 30.69 5.90
N ARG A 267 9.25 31.92 6.13
CA ARG A 267 9.84 32.85 7.10
C ARG A 267 9.73 32.31 8.53
N MET A 268 8.58 31.78 8.94
CA MET A 268 8.42 31.16 10.28
C MET A 268 9.32 29.95 10.46
N ILE A 269 9.44 29.08 9.46
CA ILE A 269 10.34 27.91 9.49
C ILE A 269 11.79 28.37 9.64
N LYS A 270 12.20 29.39 8.89
CA LYS A 270 13.55 29.97 8.98
C LYS A 270 13.84 30.49 10.39
N LEU A 271 12.95 31.29 10.94
CA LEU A 271 13.08 31.85 12.29
C LEU A 271 13.15 30.75 13.36
N LYS A 272 12.39 29.67 13.21
CA LYS A 272 12.42 28.57 14.18
C LYS A 272 13.73 27.77 14.12
N LYS A 273 14.29 27.56 12.92
CA LYS A 273 15.61 26.94 12.77
C LYS A 273 16.71 27.82 13.37
N GLU A 274 16.69 29.12 13.09
CA GLU A 274 17.60 30.09 13.70
C GLU A 274 17.48 30.08 15.23
N ALA A 275 16.27 30.03 15.77
CA ALA A 275 16.04 29.90 17.21
C ALA A 275 16.60 28.59 17.79
N GLN A 276 16.42 27.45 17.11
CA GLN A 276 16.99 26.16 17.53
C GLN A 276 18.53 26.17 17.53
N GLU A 277 19.15 26.74 16.50
CA GLU A 277 20.61 26.89 16.42
C GLU A 277 21.14 27.77 17.56
N LEU A 278 20.43 28.86 17.88
CA LEU A 278 20.77 29.74 19.01
C LEU A 278 20.59 29.04 20.37
N GLU A 279 19.54 28.24 20.54
CA GLU A 279 19.34 27.43 21.75
C GLU A 279 20.46 26.38 21.92
N GLU A 280 20.90 25.74 20.84
CA GLU A 280 22.03 24.80 20.86
C GLU A 280 23.35 25.50 21.21
N GLN A 281 23.60 26.69 20.64
CA GLN A 281 24.77 27.50 20.98
C GLN A 281 24.75 27.97 22.45
N ALA A 282 23.59 28.40 22.96
CA ALA A 282 23.43 28.77 24.36
C ALA A 282 23.75 27.60 25.29
N ARG A 283 23.26 26.38 24.98
CA ARG A 283 23.60 25.16 25.73
C ARG A 283 25.10 24.84 25.69
N GLN A 284 25.76 25.00 24.55
CA GLN A 284 27.21 24.80 24.43
C GLN A 284 28.01 25.80 25.28
N LEU A 285 27.49 27.01 25.47
CA LEU A 285 28.06 28.04 26.33
C LEU A 285 27.68 27.88 27.82
N GLY A 286 26.94 26.83 28.18
CA GLY A 286 26.50 26.57 29.55
C GLY A 286 25.36 27.48 30.03
N ILE A 287 24.70 28.19 29.10
CA ILE A 287 23.53 29.02 29.38
C ILE A 287 22.29 28.14 29.21
N ASP A 288 21.43 28.08 30.23
CA ASP A 288 20.16 27.37 30.14
C ASP A 288 19.16 28.18 29.30
N PRO A 289 18.79 27.73 28.08
CA PRO A 289 17.90 28.50 27.21
C PRO A 289 16.49 28.66 27.79
N ASP A 290 16.07 27.75 28.68
CA ASP A 290 14.74 27.82 29.28
C ASP A 290 14.66 28.91 30.36
N SER A 291 15.79 29.36 30.91
CA SER A 291 15.86 30.53 31.80
C SER A 291 15.64 31.88 31.08
N LEU A 292 15.82 31.91 29.75
CA LEU A 292 15.68 33.12 28.92
C LEU A 292 14.26 33.31 28.36
N LYS A 293 13.36 32.33 28.51
CA LYS A 293 11.98 32.37 28.00
C LYS A 293 10.99 33.09 28.93
N SER A 294 11.50 33.97 29.81
CA SER A 294 10.70 34.77 30.77
C SER A 294 10.11 36.02 30.14
#